data_AF-A0A090VY78-F1
#
_entry.id   AF-A0A090VY78-F1
#
_cell.length_a   1.000
_cell.length_b   1.000
_cell.length_c   1.000
_cell.angle_alpha   90.00
_cell.angle_beta   90.00
_cell.angle_gamma   90.00
#
_symmetry.space_group_name_H-M   'P 1'
#
loop_
_entity.id
_entity.type
_entity.pdbx_description
1 polymer ?
#
loop_
_entity_poly.entity_id
_entity_poly.type
_entity_poly.pdbx_seq_one_letter_code
_entity_poly.pdbx_strand_id
1 'polypeptide(L)'
;MVIEKFQFPSRGFHIVAAKVGESDYFLEKLKEVQGHYDEFAYVLSAFASATRSITFALQAVMTKYPGFDSWYVSHQEKLKSNGLAKYFVNLRNYIQKVGDIPVGHTGTIREGKIKHVSYFVDIDDLKGAPVGEVTKLAEEYFVEVLKVVENCYRDFWVYADPRAIFTEEGLELLGWVIEDIEEAAGFPRGYTDIPYHEEDKNFQRLRLLAREFQGDEMMEQYFTKYGLQSTVNEVLQRTSR
;
A
#
# COMPACT_ATOMS: atom_id res chain seq x y z
N MET A 1 30.67 -16.72 1.41
CA MET A 1 29.67 -16.68 2.50
C MET A 1 28.42 -17.31 1.92
N VAL A 2 27.94 -18.43 2.45
CA VAL A 2 26.75 -19.10 1.88
C VAL A 2 25.53 -18.27 2.27
N ILE A 3 24.87 -17.63 1.30
CA ILE A 3 23.61 -16.94 1.52
C ILE A 3 22.54 -18.03 1.69
N GLU A 4 21.85 -18.03 2.83
CA GLU A 4 20.75 -18.96 3.07
C GLU A 4 19.58 -18.59 2.15
N LYS A 5 19.05 -19.57 1.39
CA LYS A 5 17.95 -19.37 0.45
C LYS A 5 16.73 -18.84 1.17
N PHE A 6 16.28 -17.66 0.79
CA PHE A 6 15.08 -17.03 1.34
C PHE A 6 13.84 -17.89 1.09
N GLN A 7 12.98 -18.02 2.09
CA GLN A 7 11.71 -18.74 1.97
C GLN A 7 10.55 -17.75 1.97
N PHE A 8 9.81 -17.71 0.86
CA PHE A 8 8.65 -16.84 0.77
C PHE A 8 7.57 -17.27 1.76
N PRO A 9 7.11 -16.38 2.63
CA PRO A 9 6.09 -16.68 3.62
C PRO A 9 4.72 -16.81 2.94
N SER A 10 3.84 -17.65 3.48
CA SER A 10 2.43 -17.68 3.06
C SER A 10 1.71 -16.35 3.26
N ARG A 11 2.14 -15.58 4.27
CA ARG A 11 1.71 -14.19 4.52
C ARG A 11 2.71 -13.20 3.94
N GLY A 12 2.38 -12.66 2.76
CA GLY A 12 3.22 -11.73 2.00
C GLY A 12 2.62 -10.32 1.87
N PHE A 13 3.28 -9.49 1.06
CA PHE A 13 2.92 -8.07 0.90
C PHE A 13 1.53 -7.86 0.25
N HIS A 14 1.01 -8.85 -0.47
CA HIS A 14 -0.37 -8.85 -1.00
C HIS A 14 -1.43 -8.56 0.08
N ILE A 15 -1.17 -8.92 1.34
CA ILE A 15 -2.07 -8.59 2.47
C ILE A 15 -2.13 -7.08 2.69
N VAL A 16 -0.99 -6.38 2.57
CA VAL A 16 -0.92 -4.92 2.65
C VAL A 16 -1.68 -4.30 1.48
N ALA A 17 -1.46 -4.81 0.26
CA ALA A 17 -2.16 -4.35 -0.93
C ALA A 17 -3.69 -4.49 -0.82
N ALA A 18 -4.17 -5.61 -0.28
CA ALA A 18 -5.60 -5.78 -0.02
C ALA A 18 -6.17 -4.74 0.96
N LYS A 19 -5.40 -4.36 2.00
CA LYS A 19 -5.80 -3.30 2.95
C LYS A 19 -5.76 -1.90 2.35
N VAL A 20 -4.81 -1.65 1.45
CA VAL A 20 -4.76 -0.41 0.67
C VAL A 20 -6.00 -0.32 -0.22
N GLY A 21 -6.34 -1.39 -0.94
CA GLY A 21 -7.54 -1.44 -1.79
C GLY A 21 -8.86 -1.31 -1.02
N GLU A 22 -8.97 -1.94 0.16
CA GLU A 22 -10.13 -1.76 1.04
C GLU A 22 -10.31 -0.30 1.47
N SER A 23 -9.20 0.37 1.81
CA SER A 23 -9.21 1.77 2.25
C SER A 23 -9.53 2.72 1.09
N ASP A 24 -8.96 2.46 -0.09
CA ASP A 24 -9.26 3.15 -1.35
C ASP A 24 -10.75 3.07 -1.69
N TYR A 25 -11.33 1.87 -1.61
CA TYR A 25 -12.76 1.66 -1.85
C TYR A 25 -13.63 2.52 -0.93
N PHE A 26 -13.36 2.54 0.37
CA PHE A 26 -14.14 3.37 1.29
C PHE A 26 -13.89 4.87 1.11
N LEU A 27 -12.70 5.27 0.68
CA LEU A 27 -12.42 6.67 0.34
C LEU A 27 -13.22 7.14 -0.87
N GLU A 28 -13.27 6.35 -1.94
CA GLU A 28 -14.10 6.66 -3.12
C GLU A 28 -15.59 6.66 -2.75
N LYS A 29 -16.03 5.65 -2.01
CA LYS A 29 -17.41 5.59 -1.52
C LYS A 29 -17.76 6.82 -0.66
N LEU A 30 -16.83 7.32 0.16
CA LEU A 30 -17.03 8.52 0.98
C LEU A 30 -17.30 9.76 0.13
N LYS A 31 -16.66 9.86 -1.05
CA LYS A 31 -16.88 10.95 -2.01
C LYS A 31 -18.26 10.84 -2.66
N GLU A 32 -18.72 9.63 -2.96
CA GLU A 32 -20.01 9.37 -3.60
C GLU A 32 -21.21 9.67 -2.68
N VAL A 33 -21.10 9.38 -1.38
CA VAL A 33 -22.22 9.48 -0.43
C VAL A 33 -22.36 10.88 0.20
N GLN A 34 -21.67 11.88 -0.33
CA GLN A 34 -21.82 13.29 0.07
C GLN A 34 -23.30 13.71 -0.01
N GLY A 35 -23.85 14.21 1.09
CA GLY A 35 -25.27 14.58 1.21
C GLY A 35 -26.18 13.49 1.78
N HIS A 36 -25.71 12.25 1.88
CA HIS A 36 -26.39 11.15 2.57
C HIS A 36 -25.80 10.98 3.97
N TYR A 37 -26.27 11.77 4.94
CA TYR A 37 -25.57 11.95 6.23
C TYR A 37 -25.29 10.67 7.01
N ASP A 38 -26.27 9.76 7.12
CA ASP A 38 -26.07 8.48 7.82
C ASP A 38 -25.06 7.58 7.07
N GLU A 39 -25.20 7.46 5.75
CA GLU A 39 -24.29 6.65 4.94
C GLU A 39 -22.87 7.23 4.94
N PHE A 40 -22.75 8.56 4.88
CA PHE A 40 -21.49 9.28 5.02
C PHE A 40 -20.80 8.95 6.33
N ALA A 41 -21.56 8.92 7.42
CA ALA A 41 -21.04 8.56 8.73
C ALA A 41 -20.53 7.10 8.75
N TYR A 42 -21.33 6.15 8.28
CA TYR A 42 -20.93 4.73 8.23
C TYR A 42 -19.67 4.51 7.39
N VAL A 43 -19.61 5.15 6.22
CA VAL A 43 -18.48 5.03 5.30
C VAL A 43 -17.23 5.70 5.87
N LEU A 44 -17.36 6.85 6.54
CA LEU A 44 -16.21 7.50 7.20
C LEU A 44 -15.63 6.64 8.32
N SER A 45 -16.48 6.00 9.12
CA SER A 45 -16.07 5.05 10.15
C SER A 45 -15.32 3.85 9.56
N ALA A 46 -15.86 3.28 8.48
CA ALA A 46 -15.25 2.18 7.75
C ALA A 46 -13.89 2.58 7.14
N PHE A 47 -13.82 3.74 6.48
CA PHE A 47 -12.58 4.30 5.93
C PHE A 47 -11.50 4.49 7.00
N ALA A 48 -11.83 5.12 8.13
CA ALA A 48 -10.86 5.37 9.20
C ALA A 48 -10.33 4.06 9.82
N SER A 49 -11.20 3.04 9.92
CA SER A 49 -10.83 1.71 10.39
C SER A 49 -9.97 0.94 9.38
N ALA A 50 -10.37 0.95 8.11
CA ALA A 50 -9.65 0.30 7.01
C ALA A 50 -8.23 0.89 6.85
N THR A 51 -8.11 2.22 6.82
CA THR A 51 -6.83 2.91 6.63
C THR A 51 -5.84 2.60 7.77
N ARG A 52 -6.33 2.51 9.01
CA ARG A 52 -5.47 2.13 10.15
C ARG A 52 -4.94 0.70 10.00
N SER A 53 -5.74 -0.21 9.44
CA SER A 53 -5.39 -1.61 9.26
C SER A 53 -4.20 -1.83 8.31
N ILE A 54 -3.94 -0.88 7.39
CA ILE A 54 -2.77 -0.91 6.49
C ILE A 54 -1.47 -1.02 7.29
N THR A 55 -1.28 -0.11 8.25
CA THR A 55 -0.07 -0.10 9.09
C THR A 55 0.04 -1.32 10.00
N PHE A 56 -1.08 -1.94 10.38
CA PHE A 56 -1.06 -3.21 11.13
C PHE A 56 -0.67 -4.38 10.25
N ALA A 57 -1.22 -4.45 9.03
CA ALA A 57 -0.84 -5.46 8.04
C ALA A 57 0.65 -5.32 7.68
N LEU A 58 1.14 -4.10 7.49
CA LEU A 58 2.54 -3.83 7.17
C LEU A 58 3.47 -4.38 8.26
N GLN A 59 3.23 -4.05 9.53
CA GLN A 59 4.01 -4.58 10.65
C GLN A 59 3.93 -6.11 10.72
N ALA A 60 2.73 -6.67 10.61
CA ALA A 60 2.52 -8.12 10.69
C ALA A 60 3.25 -8.89 9.57
N VAL A 61 3.36 -8.31 8.38
CA VAL A 61 4.06 -8.91 7.24
C VAL A 61 5.57 -8.72 7.34
N MET A 62 6.03 -7.54 7.77
CA MET A 62 7.41 -7.09 7.56
C MET A 62 8.34 -7.22 8.78
N THR A 63 7.83 -7.30 10.02
CA THR A 63 8.68 -7.38 11.25
C THR A 63 9.65 -8.57 11.25
N LYS A 64 9.39 -9.61 10.47
CA LYS A 64 10.32 -10.75 10.31
C LYS A 64 11.56 -10.43 9.46
N TYR A 65 11.57 -9.32 8.72
CA TYR A 65 12.66 -8.99 7.81
C TYR A 65 13.71 -8.10 8.48
N PRO A 66 15.02 -8.38 8.25
CA PRO A 66 16.09 -7.63 8.87
C PRO A 66 15.99 -6.12 8.63
N GLY A 67 16.17 -5.33 9.69
CA GLY A 67 16.18 -3.86 9.62
C GLY A 67 14.81 -3.19 9.58
N PHE A 68 13.71 -3.93 9.38
CA PHE A 68 12.36 -3.36 9.29
C PHE A 68 11.94 -2.63 10.57
N ASP A 69 12.11 -3.24 11.75
CA ASP A 69 11.63 -2.64 12.99
C ASP A 69 12.32 -1.29 13.27
N SER A 70 13.65 -1.23 13.10
CA SER A 70 14.40 0.03 13.23
C SER A 70 13.98 1.07 12.20
N TRP A 71 13.72 0.64 10.95
CA TRP A 71 13.25 1.50 9.88
C TRP A 71 11.85 2.08 10.17
N TYR A 72 10.95 1.24 10.68
CA TYR A 72 9.55 1.58 10.91
C TYR A 72 9.36 2.58 12.06
N VAL A 73 10.21 2.55 13.09
CA VAL A 73 10.19 3.53 14.19
C VAL A 73 10.20 4.96 13.67
N SER A 74 11.10 5.27 12.72
CA SER A 74 11.21 6.62 12.16
C SER A 74 9.94 7.06 11.41
N HIS A 75 9.29 6.14 10.69
CA HIS A 75 8.04 6.39 9.96
C HIS A 75 6.85 6.52 10.89
N GLN A 76 6.82 5.74 11.97
CA GLN A 76 5.81 5.85 13.02
C GLN A 76 5.88 7.23 13.71
N GLU A 77 7.08 7.72 14.02
CA GLU A 77 7.24 9.06 14.61
C GLU A 77 6.78 10.18 13.68
N LYS A 78 7.06 10.07 12.36
CA LYS A 78 6.52 11.00 11.36
C LYS A 78 4.98 11.04 11.40
N LEU A 79 4.32 9.89 11.39
CA LEU A 79 2.85 9.82 11.51
C LEU A 79 2.33 10.35 12.84
N LYS A 80 3.00 10.08 13.96
CA LYS A 80 2.62 10.63 15.28
C LYS A 80 2.75 12.15 15.33
N SER A 81 3.75 12.71 14.64
CA SER A 81 3.98 14.15 14.56
C SER A 81 3.03 14.86 13.57
N ASN A 82 2.42 14.12 12.64
CA ASN A 82 1.45 14.65 11.70
C ASN A 82 0.10 14.88 12.40
N GLY A 83 -0.32 16.15 12.49
CA GLY A 83 -1.55 16.54 13.16
C GLY A 83 -2.82 15.91 12.57
N LEU A 84 -2.87 15.75 11.24
CA LEU A 84 -3.98 15.12 10.54
C LEU A 84 -4.06 13.62 10.84
N ALA A 85 -2.93 12.90 10.74
CA ALA A 85 -2.88 11.48 11.07
C ALA A 85 -3.24 11.22 12.54
N LYS A 86 -2.75 12.06 13.46
CA LYS A 86 -3.13 12.02 14.88
C LYS A 86 -4.63 12.24 15.07
N TYR A 87 -5.22 13.21 14.36
CA TYR A 87 -6.66 13.44 14.41
C TYR A 87 -7.45 12.21 13.95
N PHE A 88 -7.10 11.59 12.81
CA PHE A 88 -7.79 10.39 12.32
C PHE A 88 -7.68 9.19 13.27
N VAL A 89 -6.55 9.03 13.97
CA VAL A 89 -6.41 8.00 15.02
C VAL A 89 -7.39 8.26 16.16
N ASN A 90 -7.49 9.51 16.62
CA ASN A 90 -8.40 9.89 17.70
C ASN A 90 -9.86 9.77 17.27
N LEU A 91 -10.19 10.23 16.06
CA LEU A 91 -11.50 10.10 15.42
C LEU A 91 -11.95 8.64 15.39
N ARG A 92 -11.13 7.74 14.85
CA ARG A 92 -11.46 6.30 14.82
C ARG A 92 -11.71 5.75 16.22
N ASN A 93 -10.87 6.11 17.19
CA ASN A 93 -11.02 5.64 18.57
C ASN A 93 -12.29 6.16 19.23
N TYR A 94 -12.66 7.41 18.94
CA TYR A 94 -13.91 8.01 19.39
C TYR A 94 -15.12 7.30 18.77
N ILE A 95 -15.17 7.19 17.44
CA ILE A 95 -16.27 6.55 16.69
C ILE A 95 -16.52 5.13 17.21
N GLN A 96 -15.48 4.35 17.47
CA GLN A 96 -15.64 2.98 17.97
C GLN A 96 -16.15 2.86 19.40
N LYS A 97 -15.91 3.87 20.25
CA LYS A 97 -16.27 3.84 21.66
C LYS A 97 -17.62 4.49 21.93
N VAL A 98 -17.91 5.57 21.21
CA VAL A 98 -19.08 6.43 21.46
C VAL A 98 -20.15 6.24 20.38
N GLY A 99 -19.76 5.90 19.15
CA GLY A 99 -20.69 5.68 18.03
C GLY A 99 -21.04 6.94 17.25
N ASP A 100 -20.69 8.12 17.77
CA ASP A 100 -20.97 9.41 17.12
C ASP A 100 -19.86 9.84 16.16
N ILE A 101 -20.24 10.64 15.17
CA ILE A 101 -19.33 11.17 14.15
C ILE A 101 -19.38 12.71 14.19
N PRO A 102 -18.28 13.38 14.61
CA PRO A 102 -18.25 14.84 14.75
C PRO A 102 -18.04 15.52 13.40
N VAL A 103 -19.08 15.45 12.56
CA VAL A 103 -19.12 16.05 11.23
C VAL A 103 -20.32 16.98 11.13
N GLY A 104 -20.06 18.22 10.74
CA GLY A 104 -21.07 19.18 10.32
C GLY A 104 -21.28 19.12 8.82
N HIS A 105 -22.52 19.23 8.37
CA HIS A 105 -22.88 19.24 6.96
C HIS A 105 -23.40 20.62 6.54
N THR A 106 -23.01 21.06 5.35
CA THR A 106 -23.54 22.26 4.71
C THR A 106 -23.86 21.98 3.26
N GLY A 107 -24.79 22.74 2.70
CA GLY A 107 -25.23 22.62 1.31
C GLY A 107 -25.30 23.99 0.67
N THR A 108 -24.80 24.11 -0.56
CA THR A 108 -24.99 25.31 -1.38
C THR A 108 -25.72 24.96 -2.66
N ILE A 109 -26.63 25.83 -3.09
CA ILE A 109 -27.33 25.71 -4.36
C ILE A 109 -26.75 26.75 -5.31
N ARG A 110 -26.18 26.32 -6.45
CA ARG A 110 -25.73 27.18 -7.54
C ARG A 110 -26.20 26.60 -8.87
N GLU A 111 -26.84 27.42 -9.70
CA GLU A 111 -27.33 27.01 -11.04
C GLU A 111 -28.20 25.74 -11.02
N GLY A 112 -29.03 25.57 -9.98
CA GLY A 112 -29.87 24.38 -9.80
C GLY A 112 -29.13 23.11 -9.38
N LYS A 113 -27.81 23.16 -9.18
CA LYS A 113 -27.00 22.05 -8.63
C LYS A 113 -26.81 22.23 -7.14
N ILE A 114 -27.12 21.19 -6.37
CA ILE A 114 -26.84 21.14 -4.93
C ILE A 114 -25.44 20.58 -4.74
N LYS A 115 -24.59 21.34 -4.05
CA LYS A 115 -23.28 20.86 -3.59
C LYS A 115 -23.33 20.68 -2.08
N HIS A 116 -23.20 19.44 -1.62
CA HIS A 116 -23.01 19.10 -0.23
C HIS A 116 -21.52 19.15 0.12
N VAL A 117 -21.22 19.63 1.33
CA VAL A 117 -19.87 19.63 1.87
C VAL A 117 -19.94 19.28 3.36
N SER A 118 -18.99 18.47 3.80
CA SER A 118 -18.88 18.01 5.19
C SER A 118 -17.57 18.48 5.78
N TYR A 119 -17.60 18.92 7.04
CA TYR A 119 -16.46 19.45 7.78
C TYR A 119 -16.39 18.80 9.16
N PHE A 120 -15.20 18.56 9.68
CA PHE A 120 -15.06 18.15 11.07
C PHE A 120 -15.42 19.29 12.02
N VAL A 121 -16.03 18.95 13.15
CA VAL A 121 -16.38 19.91 14.21
C VAL A 121 -15.73 19.50 15.53
N ASP A 122 -15.30 20.48 16.31
CA ASP A 122 -14.81 20.21 17.66
C ASP A 122 -15.97 19.82 18.57
N ILE A 123 -15.83 18.70 19.26
CA ILE A 123 -16.73 18.22 20.31
C ILE A 123 -15.94 18.01 21.60
N ASP A 124 -16.61 17.85 22.74
CA ASP A 124 -15.92 17.82 24.03
C ASP A 124 -14.88 16.70 24.16
N ASP A 125 -15.18 15.54 23.58
CA ASP A 125 -14.31 14.36 23.60
C ASP A 125 -13.31 14.29 22.42
N LEU A 126 -13.45 15.16 21.41
CA LEU A 126 -12.57 15.22 20.25
C LEU A 126 -12.39 16.67 19.79
N LYS A 127 -11.24 17.25 20.16
CA LYS A 127 -10.82 18.62 19.82
C LYS A 127 -9.70 18.63 18.79
N GLY A 128 -9.50 19.79 18.16
CA GLY A 128 -8.46 20.00 17.14
C GLY A 128 -8.91 19.54 15.76
N ALA A 129 -10.19 19.71 15.43
CA ALA A 129 -10.76 19.43 14.13
C ALA A 129 -9.93 20.13 13.02
N PRO A 130 -9.37 19.38 12.07
CA PRO A 130 -8.59 19.97 10.99
C PRO A 130 -9.50 20.80 10.06
N VAL A 131 -8.95 21.90 9.56
CA VAL A 131 -9.66 22.81 8.66
C VAL A 131 -9.65 22.23 7.25
N GLY A 132 -10.82 21.91 6.71
CA GLY A 132 -10.96 21.39 5.35
C GLY A 132 -12.20 20.52 5.15
N GLU A 133 -12.51 20.21 3.90
CA GLU A 133 -13.58 19.27 3.58
C GLU A 133 -13.16 17.86 4.01
N VAL A 134 -14.04 17.12 4.71
CA VAL A 134 -13.75 15.79 5.26
C VAL A 134 -13.21 14.82 4.21
N THR A 135 -13.77 14.83 2.99
CA THR A 135 -13.32 13.96 1.89
C THR A 135 -11.89 14.26 1.44
N LYS A 136 -11.50 15.54 1.40
CA LYS A 136 -10.12 15.94 1.05
C LYS A 136 -9.14 15.58 2.15
N LEU A 137 -9.51 15.87 3.39
CA LEU A 137 -8.72 15.51 4.56
C LEU A 137 -8.56 13.99 4.71
N ALA A 138 -9.58 13.22 4.36
CA ALA A 138 -9.52 11.76 4.31
C ALA A 138 -8.52 11.28 3.24
N GLU A 139 -8.56 11.85 2.04
CA GLU A 139 -7.59 11.55 0.98
C GLU A 139 -6.17 11.93 1.39
N GLU A 140 -5.95 13.12 1.93
CA GLU A 140 -4.65 13.56 2.43
C GLU A 140 -4.10 12.61 3.51
N TYR A 141 -4.94 12.21 4.47
CA TYR A 141 -4.57 11.21 5.47
C TYR A 141 -4.22 9.86 4.85
N PHE A 142 -5.02 9.39 3.89
CA PHE A 142 -4.74 8.16 3.17
C PHE A 142 -3.38 8.21 2.47
N VAL A 143 -3.08 9.32 1.79
CA VAL A 143 -1.78 9.55 1.14
C VAL A 143 -0.63 9.54 2.15
N GLU A 144 -0.78 10.13 3.33
CA GLU A 144 0.24 10.08 4.38
C GLU A 144 0.54 8.65 4.85
N VAL A 145 -0.49 7.79 4.93
CA VAL A 145 -0.30 6.37 5.22
C VAL A 145 0.33 5.64 4.03
N LEU A 146 -0.12 5.93 2.81
CA LEU A 146 0.38 5.31 1.58
C LEU A 146 1.85 5.63 1.32
N LYS A 147 2.33 6.83 1.69
CA LYS A 147 3.77 7.18 1.67
C LYS A 147 4.61 6.23 2.53
N VAL A 148 4.09 5.76 3.67
CA VAL A 148 4.82 4.76 4.48
C VAL A 148 4.90 3.43 3.75
N VAL A 149 3.83 3.04 3.04
CA VAL A 149 3.82 1.82 2.22
C VAL A 149 4.77 1.95 1.03
N GLU A 150 4.78 3.08 0.33
CA GLU A 150 5.72 3.37 -0.77
C GLU A 150 7.17 3.33 -0.30
N ASN A 151 7.49 3.99 0.81
CA ASN A 151 8.83 3.96 1.37
C ASN A 151 9.25 2.52 1.73
N CYS A 152 8.31 1.70 2.25
CA CYS A 152 8.58 0.29 2.52
C CYS A 152 8.83 -0.49 1.21
N TYR A 153 8.07 -0.19 0.17
CA TYR A 153 8.18 -0.81 -1.14
C TYR A 153 9.54 -0.53 -1.77
N ARG A 154 10.04 0.70 -1.64
CA ARG A 154 11.37 1.11 -2.11
C ARG A 154 12.49 0.48 -1.28
N ASP A 155 12.43 0.63 0.04
CA ASP A 155 13.55 0.30 0.92
C ASP A 155 13.66 -1.21 1.20
N PHE A 156 12.57 -1.96 1.04
CA PHE A 156 12.50 -3.42 1.22
C PHE A 156 11.98 -4.14 -0.04
N TRP A 157 12.26 -3.59 -1.23
CA TRP A 157 11.73 -4.07 -2.51
C TRP A 157 11.90 -5.58 -2.70
N VAL A 158 13.04 -6.14 -2.30
CA VAL A 158 13.36 -7.57 -2.44
C VAL A 158 12.38 -8.49 -1.66
N TYR A 159 11.77 -7.97 -0.60
CA TYR A 159 10.79 -8.69 0.22
C TYR A 159 9.34 -8.27 -0.03
N ALA A 160 9.15 -7.04 -0.53
CA ALA A 160 7.84 -6.44 -0.74
C ALA A 160 7.30 -6.71 -2.16
N ASP A 161 8.18 -6.66 -3.16
CA ASP A 161 7.81 -6.81 -4.56
C ASP A 161 8.08 -8.26 -5.05
N PRO A 162 7.03 -9.02 -5.42
CA PRO A 162 7.21 -10.37 -5.94
C PRO A 162 8.02 -10.40 -7.23
N ARG A 163 8.14 -9.28 -7.95
CA ARG A 163 8.94 -9.17 -9.17
C ARG A 163 10.44 -9.33 -8.92
N ALA A 164 10.89 -9.25 -7.66
CA ALA A 164 12.29 -9.33 -7.31
C ALA A 164 12.95 -10.64 -7.76
N ILE A 165 12.25 -11.77 -7.69
CA ILE A 165 12.79 -13.08 -8.11
C ILE A 165 13.06 -13.16 -9.62
N PHE A 166 12.51 -12.25 -10.41
CA PHE A 166 12.72 -12.21 -11.85
C PHE A 166 13.88 -11.29 -12.25
N THR A 167 14.71 -10.86 -11.29
CA THR A 167 15.89 -10.04 -11.53
C THR A 167 17.14 -10.71 -10.96
N GLU A 168 18.29 -10.53 -11.60
CA GLU A 168 19.56 -11.10 -11.13
C GLU A 168 19.93 -10.58 -9.73
N GLU A 169 19.77 -9.27 -9.50
CA GLU A 169 20.02 -8.65 -8.20
C GLU A 169 19.10 -9.23 -7.11
N GLY A 170 17.81 -9.39 -7.40
CA GLY A 170 16.87 -9.95 -6.44
C GLY A 170 17.18 -11.41 -6.13
N LEU A 171 17.56 -12.21 -7.14
CA LEU A 171 18.02 -13.59 -6.94
C LEU A 171 19.26 -13.66 -6.05
N GLU A 172 20.27 -12.82 -6.31
CA GLU A 172 21.49 -12.76 -5.49
C GLU A 172 21.17 -12.41 -4.03
N LEU A 173 20.36 -11.37 -3.80
CA LEU A 173 19.96 -10.93 -2.46
C LEU A 173 19.11 -11.96 -1.71
N LEU A 174 18.31 -12.75 -2.43
CA LEU A 174 17.48 -13.81 -1.86
C LEU A 174 18.23 -15.14 -1.72
N GLY A 175 19.42 -15.28 -2.29
CA GLY A 175 20.13 -16.56 -2.38
C GLY A 175 19.42 -17.58 -3.25
N TRP A 176 18.69 -17.13 -4.27
CA TRP A 176 17.99 -17.96 -5.24
C TRP A 176 18.78 -18.07 -6.55
N VAL A 177 18.52 -19.13 -7.30
CA VAL A 177 18.94 -19.28 -8.69
C VAL A 177 17.73 -19.42 -9.61
N ILE A 178 17.92 -19.28 -10.93
CA ILE A 178 16.82 -19.39 -11.91
C ILE A 178 16.12 -20.74 -11.80
N GLU A 179 16.87 -21.81 -11.53
CA GLU A 179 16.33 -23.16 -11.37
C GLU A 179 15.41 -23.30 -10.15
N ASP A 180 15.52 -22.42 -9.15
CA ASP A 180 14.59 -22.39 -8.03
C ASP A 180 13.21 -21.83 -8.44
N ILE A 181 13.19 -20.89 -9.38
CA ILE A 181 11.95 -20.36 -9.96
C ILE A 181 11.27 -21.44 -10.80
N GLU A 182 12.04 -22.15 -11.63
CA GLU A 182 11.56 -23.26 -12.45
C GLU A 182 10.88 -24.33 -11.59
N GLU A 183 11.57 -24.79 -10.55
CA GLU A 183 11.05 -25.79 -9.61
C GLU A 183 9.79 -25.29 -8.89
N ALA A 184 9.77 -24.03 -8.44
CA ALA A 184 8.59 -23.42 -7.82
C ALA A 184 7.39 -23.30 -8.77
N ALA A 185 7.65 -23.10 -10.07
CA ALA A 185 6.64 -23.10 -11.13
C ALA A 185 6.21 -24.52 -11.57
N GLY A 186 6.84 -25.58 -11.02
CA GLY A 186 6.54 -26.98 -11.31
C GLY A 186 7.31 -27.56 -12.50
N PHE A 187 8.35 -26.88 -12.99
CA PHE A 187 9.23 -27.38 -14.04
C PHE A 187 10.46 -28.09 -13.46
N PRO A 188 11.08 -29.01 -14.22
CA PRO A 188 12.39 -29.54 -13.89
C PRO A 188 13.45 -28.43 -13.84
N ARG A 189 14.44 -28.56 -12.96
CA ARG A 189 15.61 -27.67 -12.95
C ARG A 189 16.36 -27.75 -14.28
N GLY A 190 16.73 -26.61 -14.84
CA GLY A 190 17.32 -26.46 -16.17
C GLY A 190 16.30 -26.45 -17.32
N TYR A 191 14.99 -26.40 -17.05
CA TYR A 191 13.97 -26.45 -18.09
C TYR A 191 14.06 -25.29 -19.09
N THR A 192 14.43 -24.10 -18.61
CA THR A 192 14.64 -22.92 -19.46
C THR A 192 16.08 -22.79 -19.97
N ASP A 193 16.96 -23.75 -19.65
CA ASP A 193 18.39 -23.70 -19.98
C ASP A 193 18.69 -24.06 -21.46
N ILE A 194 18.00 -23.40 -22.39
CA ILE A 194 18.15 -23.62 -23.84
C ILE A 194 19.25 -22.74 -24.44
N PRO A 195 19.83 -23.09 -25.61
CA PRO A 195 20.79 -22.23 -26.30
C PRO A 195 20.14 -20.92 -26.75
N TYR A 196 20.77 -19.79 -26.41
CA TYR A 196 20.42 -18.47 -26.92
C TYR A 196 21.57 -17.93 -27.76
N HIS A 197 21.21 -17.23 -28.85
CA HIS A 197 22.16 -16.50 -29.68
C HIS A 197 21.99 -15.00 -29.38
N GLU A 198 23.11 -14.25 -29.37
CA GLU A 198 23.18 -12.79 -29.35
C GLU A 198 22.90 -12.07 -28.01
N GLU A 199 22.09 -12.63 -27.11
CA GLU A 199 21.76 -12.02 -25.80
C GLU A 199 22.28 -12.81 -24.59
N ASP A 200 22.29 -12.15 -23.42
CA ASP A 200 22.57 -12.80 -22.15
C ASP A 200 21.52 -13.90 -21.87
N LYS A 201 22.01 -15.13 -21.69
CA LYS A 201 21.17 -16.32 -21.48
C LYS A 201 20.31 -16.20 -20.23
N ASN A 202 20.85 -15.71 -19.13
CA ASN A 202 20.12 -15.60 -17.86
C ASN A 202 19.04 -14.51 -17.95
N PHE A 203 19.36 -13.40 -18.60
CA PHE A 203 18.39 -12.35 -18.87
C PHE A 203 17.18 -12.88 -19.65
N GLN A 204 17.40 -13.67 -20.71
CA GLN A 204 16.34 -14.29 -21.50
C GLN A 204 15.50 -15.28 -20.70
N ARG A 205 16.14 -16.13 -19.90
CA ARG A 205 15.46 -17.08 -19.02
C ARG A 205 14.55 -16.37 -18.00
N LEU A 206 15.07 -15.33 -17.35
CA LEU A 206 14.31 -14.52 -16.39
C LEU A 206 13.14 -13.81 -17.07
N ARG A 207 13.34 -13.23 -18.25
CA ARG A 207 12.28 -12.57 -19.03
C ARG A 207 11.14 -13.53 -19.39
N LEU A 208 11.47 -14.76 -19.80
CA LEU A 208 10.46 -15.78 -20.12
C LEU A 208 9.65 -16.19 -18.88
N LEU A 209 10.34 -16.47 -17.76
CA LEU A 209 9.68 -16.82 -16.51
C LEU A 209 8.81 -15.67 -15.98
N ALA A 210 9.30 -14.43 -16.09
CA ALA A 210 8.57 -13.23 -15.71
C ALA A 210 7.27 -13.09 -16.52
N ARG A 211 7.37 -13.22 -17.84
CA ARG A 211 6.20 -13.11 -18.72
C ARG A 211 5.06 -14.07 -18.34
N GLU A 212 5.40 -15.29 -17.92
CA GLU A 212 4.41 -16.32 -17.60
C GLU A 212 3.93 -16.26 -16.14
N PHE A 213 4.79 -15.87 -15.19
CA PHE A 213 4.53 -16.04 -13.74
C PHE A 213 4.58 -14.76 -12.89
N GLN A 214 5.03 -13.62 -13.44
CA GLN A 214 5.19 -12.39 -12.66
C GLN A 214 3.89 -11.87 -12.07
N GLY A 215 2.76 -12.09 -12.76
CA GLY A 215 1.46 -11.55 -12.38
C GLY A 215 1.40 -10.01 -12.38
N ASP A 216 0.26 -9.47 -11.95
CA ASP A 216 0.06 -8.02 -11.81
C ASP A 216 0.51 -7.53 -10.42
N GLU A 217 1.27 -6.43 -10.39
CA GLU A 217 1.66 -5.77 -9.15
C GLU A 217 0.54 -4.81 -8.69
N MET A 218 -0.10 -5.17 -7.57
CA MET A 218 -1.34 -4.53 -7.11
C MET A 218 -1.14 -3.16 -6.44
N MET A 219 0.06 -2.80 -6.02
CA MET A 219 0.35 -1.53 -5.33
C MET A 219 0.61 -0.37 -6.28
N GLU A 220 1.23 -0.61 -7.43
CA GLU A 220 1.65 0.39 -8.41
C GLU A 220 0.46 1.21 -8.93
N GLN A 221 -0.70 0.58 -9.09
CA GLN A 221 -1.95 1.28 -9.43
C GLN A 221 -2.35 2.32 -8.36
N TYR A 222 -2.15 2.03 -7.08
CA TYR A 222 -2.50 2.96 -5.99
C TYR A 222 -1.46 4.07 -5.89
N PHE A 223 -0.17 3.76 -6.01
CA PHE A 223 0.86 4.79 -6.06
C PHE A 223 0.63 5.77 -7.22
N THR A 224 0.32 5.23 -8.40
CA THR A 224 -0.02 6.03 -9.58
C THR A 224 -1.27 6.87 -9.35
N LYS A 225 -2.36 6.26 -8.84
CA LYS A 225 -3.63 6.94 -8.57
C LYS A 225 -3.46 8.17 -7.67
N TYR A 226 -2.60 8.06 -6.66
CA TYR A 226 -2.37 9.13 -5.67
C TYR A 226 -1.12 9.97 -5.93
N GLY A 227 -0.52 9.86 -7.12
CA GLY A 227 0.62 10.70 -7.53
C GLY A 227 1.90 10.47 -6.72
N LEU A 228 2.05 9.30 -6.10
CA LEU A 228 3.30 8.90 -5.46
C LEU A 228 4.23 8.32 -6.54
N GLN A 229 5.44 8.86 -6.64
CA GLN A 229 6.44 8.32 -7.56
C GLN A 229 6.83 6.91 -7.10
N SER A 230 6.48 5.90 -7.90
CA SER A 230 7.10 4.58 -7.75
C SER A 230 8.57 4.72 -8.17
N THR A 231 9.45 4.83 -7.18
CA THR A 231 10.91 4.76 -7.42
C THR A 231 11.38 3.33 -7.70
N VAL A 232 10.48 2.36 -7.61
CA VAL A 232 10.73 1.02 -8.10
C VAL A 232 10.58 1.07 -9.62
N ASN A 233 11.66 1.43 -10.32
CA ASN A 233 12.06 0.84 -11.61
C ASN A 233 13.16 1.59 -12.38
N GLU A 234 14.41 1.51 -11.92
CA GLU A 234 15.53 1.35 -12.88
C GLU A 234 16.00 -0.10 -12.97
N VAL A 235 15.83 -0.88 -11.89
CA VAL A 235 16.25 -2.30 -11.83
C VAL A 235 15.22 -3.25 -12.43
N LEU A 236 13.93 -3.22 -12.03
CA LEU A 236 12.92 -4.13 -12.63
C LEU A 236 12.45 -3.68 -14.04
N GLN A 237 12.66 -2.41 -14.42
CA GLN A 237 12.35 -1.91 -15.78
C GLN A 237 13.30 -2.47 -16.85
N ARG A 238 14.51 -2.92 -16.47
CA ARG A 238 15.47 -3.53 -17.41
C ARG A 238 15.00 -4.90 -17.91
N THR A 239 14.23 -5.62 -17.12
CA THR A 239 13.68 -6.95 -17.47
C THR A 239 12.39 -6.90 -18.30
N SER A 240 11.74 -5.73 -18.42
CA SER A 240 10.44 -5.59 -19.09
C SER A 240 10.50 -4.92 -20.47
N ARG A 241 11.68 -4.57 -21.01
CA ARG A 241 11.86 -4.03 -22.37
C ARG A 241 12.46 -5.06 -23.31
#